data_AF-A0A9D5W3U2-F1
#
_entry.id   AF-A0A9D5W3U2-F1
#
_cell.length_a   1.000
_cell.length_b   1.000
_cell.length_c   1.000
_cell.angle_alpha   90.00
_cell.angle_beta   90.00
_cell.angle_gamma   90.00
#
_symmetry.space_group_name_H-M   'P 1'
#
loop_
_entity.id
_entity.type
_entity.pdbx_description
1 polymer ?
#
loop_
_entity_poly.entity_id
_entity_poly.type
_entity_poly.pdbx_seq_one_letter_code
_entity_poly.pdbx_strand_id
1 'polypeptide(L)' 'MLAKFIERNFKTIHEINLKYSKPRLVVSRPVRICLLILRCYLLFLVLLLLYKFITVLTA' A
#
# COMPACT_ATOMS: atom_id res chain seq x y z
N MET A 1 -22.47 -6.41 9.72
CA MET A 1 -22.52 -5.65 8.45
C MET A 1 -21.12 -5.23 8.00
N LEU A 2 -20.32 -4.61 8.88
CA LEU A 2 -18.94 -4.18 8.60
C LEU A 2 -17.98 -5.32 8.18
N ALA A 3 -17.97 -6.44 8.90
CA ALA A 3 -17.09 -7.57 8.62
C ALA A 3 -17.32 -8.19 7.23
N LYS A 4 -18.58 -8.39 6.83
CA LYS A 4 -18.94 -8.87 5.48
C LYS A 4 -18.54 -7.88 4.38
N PHE A 5 -18.56 -6.58 4.68
CA PHE A 5 -18.10 -5.55 3.75
C PHE A 5 -16.57 -5.61 3.58
N ILE A 6 -15.83 -5.71 4.68
CA ILE A 6 -14.37 -5.86 4.65
C ILE A 6 -13.98 -7.14 3.90
N GLU A 7 -14.64 -8.26 4.17
CA GLU A 7 -14.37 -9.55 3.52
C GLU A 7 -14.58 -9.50 2.01
N ARG A 8 -15.69 -8.90 1.54
CA ARG A 8 -15.94 -8.70 0.10
C ARG A 8 -14.87 -7.81 -0.55
N ASN A 9 -14.51 -6.70 0.09
CA ASN A 9 -13.49 -5.79 -0.44
C ASN A 9 -12.12 -6.46 -0.47
N PHE A 10 -11.76 -7.23 0.57
CA PHE A 10 -10.52 -7.97 0.61
C PHE A 10 -10.44 -9.00 -0.52
N LYS A 11 -11.53 -9.72 -0.78
CA LYS A 11 -11.61 -10.69 -1.86
C LYS A 11 -11.43 -10.03 -3.23
N THR A 12 -12.11 -8.90 -3.47
CA THR A 12 -11.95 -8.14 -4.71
C THR A 12 -10.54 -7.58 -4.88
N ILE A 13 -9.94 -7.03 -3.82
CA ILE A 13 -8.55 -6.54 -3.84
C ILE A 13 -7.59 -7.70 -4.14
N HIS A 14 -7.82 -8.87 -3.54
CA HIS A 14 -7.01 -10.06 -3.77
C HIS A 14 -7.10 -10.55 -5.22
N GLU A 15 -8.31 -10.62 -5.78
CA GLU A 15 -8.54 -10.99 -7.19
C GLU A 15 -7.86 -10.03 -8.16
N ILE A 16 -7.92 -8.71 -7.88
CA ILE A 16 -7.20 -7.69 -8.65
C ILE A 16 -5.69 -7.92 -8.54
N ASN A 17 -5.16 -8.08 -7.33
CA ASN A 17 -3.73 -8.31 -7.12
C ASN A 17 -3.23 -9.56 -7.84
N LEU A 18 -4.01 -10.64 -7.82
CA LEU A 18 -3.70 -11.86 -8.58
C LEU A 18 -3.65 -11.60 -10.08
N LYS A 19 -4.65 -10.88 -10.62
CA LYS A 19 -4.72 -10.54 -12.06
C LYS A 19 -3.52 -9.70 -12.53
N TYR A 20 -2.96 -8.87 -11.67
CA TYR A 20 -1.81 -8.00 -11.97
C TYR A 20 -0.49 -8.47 -11.35
N SER A 21 -0.46 -9.67 -10.75
CA SER A 21 0.73 -10.21 -10.07
C SER A 21 1.90 -10.43 -11.02
N LYS A 22 1.61 -10.77 -12.29
CA LYS A 22 2.63 -10.87 -13.33
C LYS A 22 2.88 -9.50 -13.97
N PRO A 23 4.06 -8.88 -13.77
CA PRO A 23 4.38 -7.62 -14.42
C PRO A 23 4.45 -7.84 -15.94
N ARG A 24 3.62 -7.12 -16.69
CA ARG A 24 3.61 -7.17 -18.17
C ARG A 24 4.79 -6.41 -18.79
N LEU A 25 5.51 -5.62 -17.97
CA LEU A 25 6.64 -4.79 -18.37
C LEU A 25 7.92 -5.35 -17.75
N VAL A 26 8.97 -5.44 -18.56
CA VAL A 26 10.30 -5.86 -18.10
C VAL A 26 10.88 -4.74 -17.24
N VAL A 27 10.83 -4.90 -15.93
CA VAL A 27 11.46 -3.97 -14.98
C VAL A 27 12.96 -4.24 -14.90
N SER A 28 13.77 -3.23 -15.18
CA SER A 28 15.21 -3.32 -14.97
C SER A 28 15.54 -3.35 -13.47
N ARG A 29 16.68 -3.98 -13.12
CA ARG A 29 17.15 -4.08 -11.72
C ARG A 29 17.18 -2.73 -10.96
N PRO A 30 17.70 -1.62 -11.52
CA PRO A 30 17.67 -0.32 -10.83
C PRO A 30 16.26 0.22 -10.64
N VAL A 31 15.37 0.06 -11.65
CA VAL A 31 13.97 0.50 -11.55
C VAL A 31 13.25 -0.25 -10.42
N ARG A 32 13.50 -1.55 -10.25
CA ARG A 32 12.95 -2.31 -9.11
C ARG A 32 13.38 -1.73 -7.76
N ILE A 33 14.64 -1.30 -7.62
CA ILE A 33 15.15 -0.67 -6.39
C ILE A 33 14.48 0.68 -6.16
N CYS A 34 14.38 1.52 -7.19
CA CYS A 34 13.67 2.81 -7.10
C CYS A 34 12.21 2.62 -6.67
N LEU A 35 11.51 1.63 -7.23
CA LEU A 35 10.14 1.30 -6.83
C LEU A 35 10.04 0.80 -5.39
N LEU A 36 11.05 0.06 -4.91
CA LEU A 36 11.10 -0.37 -3.51
C LEU A 36 11.31 0.81 -2.57
N ILE A 37 12.27 1.70 -2.88
CA ILE A 37 12.51 2.94 -2.11
C ILE A 37 11.26 3.80 -2.11
N LEU A 38 10.62 3.97 -3.27
CA LEU A 38 9.37 4.72 -3.39
C LEU A 38 8.29 4.15 -2.48
N ARG A 39 8.14 2.82 -2.43
CA ARG A 39 7.19 2.16 -1.53
C ARG A 39 7.51 2.44 -0.07
N CYS A 40 8.77 2.35 0.34
CA CYS A 40 9.19 2.66 1.71
C CYS A 40 8.94 4.13 2.07
N TYR A 41 9.22 5.04 1.15
CA TYR A 41 8.98 6.47 1.32
C TYR A 41 7.50 6.78 1.54
N LEU A 42 6.61 6.19 0.74
CA LEU A 42 5.17 6.36 0.89
C LEU A 42 4.67 5.83 2.24
N LEU A 43 5.14 4.66 2.68
CA LEU A 43 4.79 4.13 4.00
C LEU A 43 5.29 5.04 5.14
N PHE A 44 6.51 5.56 5.01
CA PHE A 44 7.07 6.51 5.97
C PHE A 44 6.22 7.78 6.07
N LEU A 45 5.79 8.35 4.94
CA LEU A 45 4.90 9.52 4.94
C LEU A 45 3.58 9.25 5.64
N VAL A 46 2.94 8.10 5.38
CA VAL A 46 1.68 7.74 6.04
C VAL A 46 1.87 7.60 7.55
N LEU A 47 2.94 6.96 8.00
CA LEU A 47 3.27 6.85 9.42
C LEU A 47 3.51 8.22 10.06
N LEU A 48 4.20 9.12 9.36
CA LEU A 48 4.46 10.48 9.83
C LEU A 48 3.16 11.28 9.94
N LEU A 49 2.25 11.13 8.98
CA LEU A 49 0.92 11.74 9.01
C LEU A 49 0.10 11.22 10.20
N LEU A 50 0.08 9.90 10.42
CA LEU A 50 -0.60 9.30 11.57
C LEU A 50 0.01 9.76 12.89
N TYR A 51 1.34 9.77 12.99
CA TYR A 51 2.06 10.26 14.16
C TYR A 51 1.66 11.71 14.45
N LYS A 52 1.77 12.60 13.45
CA LYS A 52 1.42 14.02 13.61
C LYS A 52 -0.05 14.21 13.98
N PHE A 53 -0.94 13.44 13.38
CA PHE A 53 -2.37 13.48 13.68
C PHE A 53 -2.64 13.10 15.15
N ILE A 54 -2.04 12.01 15.62
CA ILE A 54 -2.15 11.57 17.02
C ILE A 54 -1.55 12.62 17.95
N THR A 55 -0.36 13.16 17.63
CA THR A 55 0.28 14.22 18.41
C THR A 55 -0.62 15.45 18.52
N VAL A 56 -1.21 15.92 17.41
CA VAL A 56 -2.11 17.09 17.42
C VAL A 56 -3.41 16.84 18.19
N LEU A 57 -3.91 15.60 18.21
CA LEU A 57 -5.12 15.27 18.96
C LEU A 57 -4.87 15.01 20.46
N THR A 58 -3.62 14.72 20.83
CA THR A 58 -3.26 14.36 22.21
C THR A 58 -2.57 15.51 22.95
N ALA A 59 -1.93 16.43 22.22
CA ALA A 59 -1.34 17.66 22.75
C ALA A 59 -2.38 18.79 22.80
#